data_AF-A0A962MQE9-F1
#
_entry.id   AF-A0A962MQE9-F1
#
_cell.length_a   1.000
_cell.length_b   1.000
_cell.length_c   1.000
_cell.angle_alpha   90.00
_cell.angle_beta   90.00
_cell.angle_gamma   90.00
#
_symmetry.space_group_name_H-M   'P 1'
#
loop_
_entity.id
_entity.type
_entity.pdbx_description
1 polymer ?
#
loop_
_entity_poly.entity_id
_entity_poly.type
_entity_poly.pdbx_seq_one_letter_code
_entity_poly.pdbx_strand_id
1 'polypeptide(L)'
;MSFDTLYKQLCSSGQLKATTGETVIAPFAFVSVLAGAFLLANLVARIQLGDTAAVFNDWRINPWRSPVSEMKRCWKKRQYCECCDREEIQNVNLKLWAV
;
A
#
# COMPACT_ATOMS: atom_id res chain seq x y z
N MET A 1 3.10 -13.41 -21.01
CA MET A 1 2.56 -12.03 -20.88
C MET A 1 1.09 -11.88 -21.28
N SER A 2 0.40 -12.90 -21.82
CA SER A 2 -1.04 -12.85 -22.17
C SER A 2 -2.00 -13.21 -21.02
N PHE A 3 -1.52 -13.91 -19.99
CA PHE A 3 -2.34 -14.28 -18.82
C PHE A 3 -2.59 -13.11 -17.86
N ASP A 4 -1.63 -12.18 -17.74
CA ASP A 4 -1.76 -11.00 -16.87
C ASP A 4 -2.88 -10.05 -17.32
N THR A 5 -3.10 -9.91 -18.63
CA THR A 5 -4.16 -9.06 -19.19
C THR A 5 -5.54 -9.68 -18.96
N LEU A 6 -5.65 -11.00 -19.09
CA LEU A 6 -6.91 -11.72 -18.92
C LEU A 6 -7.34 -11.75 -17.44
N TYR A 7 -6.39 -11.98 -16.52
CA TYR A 7 -6.66 -11.88 -15.08
C TYR A 7 -7.03 -10.46 -14.63
N LYS A 8 -6.38 -9.42 -15.16
CA LYS A 8 -6.73 -8.02 -14.85
C LYS A 8 -8.14 -7.67 -15.30
N GLN A 9 -8.54 -8.09 -16.50
CA GLN A 9 -9.90 -7.86 -17.00
C GLN A 9 -10.95 -8.60 -16.16
N LEU A 10 -10.71 -9.87 -15.83
CA LEU A 10 -11.64 -10.68 -15.02
C LEU A 10 -11.75 -10.23 -13.56
N CYS A 11 -10.65 -9.72 -12.97
CA CYS A 11 -10.69 -9.11 -11.63
C CYS A 11 -11.45 -7.77 -11.63
N SER A 12 -11.36 -6.98 -12.71
CA SER A 12 -12.05 -5.68 -12.81
C SER A 12 -13.57 -5.81 -12.98
N SER A 13 -14.05 -6.91 -13.55
CA SER A 13 -15.47 -7.13 -13.82
C SER A 13 -16.21 -7.90 -12.71
N GLY A 14 -15.51 -8.36 -11.67
CA GLY A 14 -16.10 -9.18 -10.61
C GLY A 14 -16.68 -10.52 -11.06
N GLN A 15 -16.43 -10.93 -12.31
CA GLN A 15 -17.00 -12.12 -12.95
C GLN A 15 -16.06 -13.34 -12.95
N LEU A 16 -15.25 -13.49 -11.90
CA LEU A 16 -14.60 -14.78 -11.63
C LEU A 16 -15.64 -15.75 -11.03
N LYS A 17 -16.57 -16.21 -11.86
CA LYS A 17 -17.33 -17.44 -11.56
C LYS A 17 -16.41 -18.61 -11.88
N ALA A 18 -15.87 -19.23 -10.83
CA ALA A 18 -15.17 -20.49 -10.96
C ALA A 18 -16.13 -21.53 -11.57
N THR A 19 -15.73 -22.15 -12.67
CA THR A 19 -16.45 -23.25 -13.33
C THR A 19 -16.49 -24.53 -12.49
N THR A 20 -15.78 -24.53 -11.36
CA THR A 20 -15.79 -25.54 -10.30
C THR A 20 -16.15 -24.81 -9.02
N GLY A 21 -17.12 -25.27 -8.24
CA GLY A 21 -17.76 -24.57 -7.11
C GLY A 21 -16.89 -24.15 -5.92
N GLU A 22 -15.59 -23.91 -6.11
CA GLU A 22 -14.71 -23.26 -5.17
C GLU A 22 -14.66 -21.76 -5.46
N THR A 23 -15.16 -20.96 -4.53
CA THR A 23 -14.96 -19.52 -4.52
C THR A 23 -13.47 -19.24 -4.33
N VAL A 24 -12.73 -19.06 -5.43
CA VAL A 24 -11.39 -18.48 -5.38
C VAL A 24 -11.59 -17.04 -4.93
N ILE A 25 -11.42 -16.78 -3.64
CA ILE A 25 -11.38 -15.44 -3.07
C ILE A 25 -10.43 -14.64 -3.95
N ALA A 26 -10.98 -13.66 -4.66
CA ALA A 26 -10.25 -12.95 -5.70
C ALA A 26 -8.92 -12.48 -5.11
N PRO A 27 -7.77 -12.84 -5.70
CA PRO A 27 -6.45 -12.52 -5.14
C PRO A 27 -6.31 -11.03 -4.81
N PHE A 28 -7.05 -10.16 -5.50
CA PHE A 28 -7.14 -8.74 -5.21
C PHE A 28 -7.69 -8.39 -3.81
N ALA A 29 -8.73 -9.08 -3.34
CA ALA A 29 -9.29 -8.86 -2.01
C ALA A 29 -8.27 -9.24 -0.92
N PHE A 30 -7.59 -10.37 -1.11
CA PHE A 30 -6.51 -10.79 -0.23
C PHE A 30 -5.37 -9.77 -0.17
N VAL A 31 -4.87 -9.30 -1.33
CA VAL A 31 -3.78 -8.31 -1.37
C VAL A 31 -4.18 -6.99 -0.74
N SER A 32 -5.41 -6.53 -0.97
CA SER A 32 -5.91 -5.26 -0.41
C SER A 32 -6.06 -5.32 1.11
N VAL A 33 -6.61 -6.43 1.63
CA VAL A 33 -6.73 -6.66 3.08
C VAL A 33 -5.35 -6.78 3.73
N LEU A 34 -4.43 -7.53 3.10
CA LEU A 34 -3.06 -7.66 3.58
C LEU A 34 -2.35 -6.30 3.65
N ALA A 35 -2.48 -5.49 2.60
CA ALA A 35 -1.91 -4.14 2.57
C ALA A 35 -2.51 -3.23 3.66
N GLY A 36 -3.82 -3.29 3.86
CA GLY A 36 -4.51 -2.56 4.92
C GLY A 36 -4.07 -2.97 6.32
N ALA A 37 -3.95 -4.28 6.59
CA ALA A 37 -3.51 -4.81 7.87
C ALA A 37 -2.07 -4.39 8.20
N PHE A 38 -1.18 -4.45 7.21
CA PHE A 38 0.21 -4.00 7.36
C PHE A 38 0.32 -2.49 7.58
N LEU A 39 -0.49 -1.69 6.87
CA LEU A 39 -0.56 -0.24 7.07
C LEU A 39 -1.01 0.08 8.50
N LEU A 40 -2.06 -0.57 8.98
CA LEU A 40 -2.57 -0.40 10.35
C LEU A 40 -1.51 -0.74 11.39
N ALA A 41 -0.82 -1.87 11.24
CA ALA A 41 0.24 -2.28 12.17
C ALA A 41 1.38 -1.24 12.23
N ASN A 42 1.77 -0.66 11.09
CA ASN A 42 2.82 0.36 11.06
C ASN A 42 2.34 1.70 11.61
N LEU A 43 1.06 2.05 11.40
CA LEU A 43 0.48 3.25 11.99
C LEU A 43 0.45 3.16 13.52
N VAL A 44 0.01 2.02 14.06
CA VAL A 44 0.00 1.77 15.51
C VAL A 44 1.42 1.79 16.07
N ALA A 45 2.38 1.15 15.39
CA ALA A 45 3.79 1.19 15.79
C ALA A 45 4.35 2.62 15.83
N ARG A 46 3.99 3.49 14.85
CA ARG A 46 4.39 4.91 14.85
C ARG A 46 3.80 5.67 16.03
N ILE A 47 2.52 5.45 16.34
CA ILE A 47 1.88 6.10 17.49
C ILE A 47 2.56 5.71 18.81
N GLN A 48 3.00 4.45 18.94
CA GLN A 48 3.62 3.96 20.17
C GLN A 48 5.10 4.33 20.31
N LEU A 49 5.86 4.33 19.21
CA LEU A 49 7.32 4.54 19.21
C LEU A 49 7.72 5.98 18.84
N GLY A 50 6.77 6.80 18.38
CA GLY A 50 6.99 8.18 17.91
C GLY A 50 8.00 8.29 16.76
N ASP A 51 8.77 9.37 16.74
CA ASP A 51 9.80 9.69 15.74
C ASP A 51 10.84 8.57 15.50
N THR A 52 10.97 7.59 16.39
CA THR A 52 11.89 6.45 16.21
C THR A 52 11.36 5.38 15.24
N ALA A 53 10.06 5.38 14.92
CA ALA A 53 9.41 4.32 14.13
C ALA A 53 9.41 4.55 12.61
N ALA A 54 9.61 5.78 12.13
CA ALA A 54 9.38 6.12 10.73
C ALA A 54 10.68 6.30 9.92
N VAL A 55 11.25 5.19 9.43
CA VAL A 55 12.42 5.23 8.51
C VAL A 55 11.99 5.32 7.03
N PHE A 56 10.68 5.21 6.71
CA PHE A 56 10.20 5.09 5.33
C PHE A 56 8.83 5.73 5.10
N ASN A 57 8.55 6.15 3.87
CA ASN A 57 7.27 6.73 3.43
C ASN A 57 6.64 5.98 2.25
N ASP A 58 7.32 4.96 1.73
CA ASP A 58 6.81 4.00 0.75
C ASP A 58 7.12 2.60 1.25
N TRP A 59 6.14 1.71 1.13
CA TRP A 59 6.32 0.30 1.42
C TRP A 59 5.58 -0.55 0.42
N ARG A 60 6.35 -1.33 -0.34
CA ARG A 60 5.81 -2.28 -1.29
C ARG A 60 5.55 -3.60 -0.58
N ILE A 61 4.36 -4.16 -0.76
CA ILE A 61 3.99 -5.44 -0.17
C ILE A 61 3.90 -6.46 -1.30
N ASN A 62 4.61 -7.58 -1.14
CA ASN A 62 4.44 -8.73 -2.00
C ASN A 62 3.68 -9.80 -1.21
N PRO A 63 2.45 -10.16 -1.61
CA PRO A 63 1.62 -11.13 -0.88
C PRO A 63 2.23 -12.53 -0.80
N TRP A 64 3.17 -12.84 -1.69
CA TRP A 64 3.78 -14.16 -1.81
C TRP A 64 5.19 -14.24 -1.23
N ARG A 65 5.65 -13.19 -0.54
CA ARG A 65 6.95 -13.16 0.11
C ARG A 65 6.82 -12.59 1.52
N SER A 66 7.79 -12.92 2.37
CA SER A 66 7.87 -12.32 3.69
C SER A 66 8.00 -10.79 3.56
N PRO A 67 7.34 -10.00 4.43
CA PRO A 67 7.50 -8.55 4.48
C PRO A 67 8.93 -8.19 4.93
N VAL A 68 9.85 -8.06 3.98
CA VAL A 68 11.25 -7.74 4.24
C VAL A 68 11.53 -6.24 4.23
N SER A 69 12.59 -5.81 4.91
CA SER A 69 12.95 -4.40 5.07
C SER A 69 13.36 -3.72 3.77
N GLU A 70 13.88 -4.44 2.76
CA GLU A 70 14.31 -3.87 1.48
C GLU A 70 13.15 -3.32 0.64
N MET A 71 11.92 -3.69 0.97
CA MET A 71 10.71 -3.18 0.31
C MET A 71 10.23 -1.84 0.88
N LYS A 72 10.83 -1.39 1.99
CA LYS A 72 10.57 -0.10 2.64
C LYS A 72 11.53 0.95 2.08
N ARG A 73 11.02 2.10 1.65
CA ARG A 73 11.81 3.18 1.05
C ARG A 73 11.40 4.53 1.61
N CYS A 74 12.39 5.41 1.76
CA CYS A 74 12.16 6.82 2.04
C CYS A 74 12.46 7.64 0.80
N TRP A 75 11.41 8.09 0.14
CA TRP A 75 11.52 9.00 -0.99
C TRP A 75 11.67 10.42 -0.47
N LYS A 76 12.67 11.14 -0.98
CA LYS A 76 12.79 12.57 -0.75
C LYS A 76 11.71 13.31 -1.53
N LYS A 77 11.29 14.45 -1.00
CA LYS A 77 10.45 15.41 -1.73
C LYS A 77 11.10 15.74 -3.07
N ARG A 78 10.30 15.69 -4.15
CA ARG A 78 10.72 16.10 -5.49
C ARG A 78 10.80 17.63 -5.55
N GLN A 79 11.89 18.16 -6.12
CA GLN A 79 12.04 19.59 -6.34
C GLN A 79 11.04 20.08 -7.40
N TYR A 80 10.48 21.27 -7.21
CA TYR A 80 9.55 21.93 -8.14
C TYR A 80 8.28 21.12 -8.41
N CYS A 81 7.74 20.49 -7.36
CA CYS A 81 6.50 19.73 -7.43
C CYS A 81 5.30 20.63 -7.12
N GLU A 82 4.39 20.74 -8.09
CA GLU A 82 3.15 21.53 -8.01
C GLU A 82 2.25 21.23 -6.79
N CYS A 83 2.39 20.04 -6.18
CA CYS A 83 1.67 19.63 -4.98
C CYS A 83 2.55 19.72 -3.73
N CYS A 84 3.73 19.08 -3.74
CA CYS A 84 4.57 19.00 -2.55
C CYS A 84 5.21 20.34 -2.16
N ASP A 85 5.32 21.30 -3.07
CA ASP A 85 5.85 22.64 -2.77
C ASP A 85 4.82 23.60 -2.16
N ARG A 86 3.52 23.27 -2.21
CA ARG A 86 2.49 24.11 -1.59
C ARG A 86 2.52 24.00 -0.08
N GLU A 87 2.63 25.13 0.59
CA GLU A 87 2.65 25.20 2.06
C GLU A 87 1.35 24.67 2.67
N GLU A 88 0.20 24.86 2.02
CA GLU A 88 -1.08 24.36 2.55
C GLU A 88 -1.06 22.83 2.67
N ILE A 89 -0.56 22.15 1.63
CA ILE A 89 -0.46 20.68 1.59
C ILE A 89 0.57 20.19 2.60
N GLN A 90 1.69 20.89 2.76
CA GLN A 90 2.70 20.55 3.78
C GLN A 90 2.13 20.67 5.19
N ASN A 91 1.39 21.74 5.49
CA ASN A 91 0.77 21.95 6.79
C ASN A 91 -0.29 20.90 7.10
N VAL A 92 -1.12 20.52 6.12
CA VAL A 92 -2.09 19.43 6.29
C VAL A 92 -1.38 18.10 6.51
N ASN A 93 -0.33 17.79 5.74
CA ASN A 93 0.43 16.57 5.93
C ASN A 93 1.10 16.50 7.31
N LEU A 94 1.67 17.61 7.79
CA LEU A 94 2.21 17.67 9.14
C LEU A 94 1.11 17.43 10.18
N LYS A 95 -0.07 18.06 10.06
CA LYS A 95 -1.16 17.84 11.03
C LYS A 95 -1.70 16.42 11.05
N LEU A 96 -1.75 15.76 9.90
CA LEU A 96 -2.29 14.40 9.77
C LEU A 96 -1.26 13.32 10.12
N TRP A 97 0.02 13.56 9.85
CA TRP A 97 1.06 12.54 9.87
C TRP A 97 2.26 12.86 10.76
N ALA A 98 2.36 14.05 11.36
CA ALA A 98 3.35 14.33 12.40
C ALA A 98 2.89 13.67 13.70
N VAL A 99 3.33 12.44 13.89
CA VAL A 99 3.23 11.64 15.11
C VAL A 99 4.63 11.18 15.46
#